data_AF-A0A7C1IF16-F1
#
_entry.id   AF-A0A7C1IF16-F1
#
_cell.length_a   1.000
_cell.length_b   1.000
_cell.length_c   1.000
_cell.angle_alpha   90.00
_cell.angle_beta   90.00
_cell.angle_gamma   90.00
#
_symmetry.space_group_name_H-M   'P 1'
#
loop_
_entity.id
_entity.type
_entity.pdbx_description
1 polymer ?
#
loop_
_entity_poly.entity_id
_entity_poly.type
_entity_poly.pdbx_seq_one_letter_code
_entity_poly.pdbx_strand_id
1 'polypeptide(L)'
;MTKRNLFGLSAAGQEPMKLNRLTLAFSGGLKKYEQDFRDDYFERSLSPFRFAIVLAICFFDVFALLDAWLLPQLKYMFWIIRFGIITPLLLSVLVYSYTPVFRKHMQPLLSVIMYLTGLAIIVMIIFAARIAENYTYYAGLILIFIFGYTFIKARFIYATVAGWSIVASYEIAAFWMSDTPLQILVNNNYFFISANVVGMFISYFMEHSARRDFYMRKLLEKEQDKVKAANNALEKRVQERTRQLTSANKDLKKEIEIRKHHQQEKAKLEQQLLQLQKMETIGTLAGGIAHDFNNILTPILGYTEMALEELSEESVLRYDIEQINSAAVR
;
A
#
# COMPACT_ATOMS: atom_id res chain seq x y z
N MET A 1 -14.68 8.89 -22.35
CA MET A 1 -15.11 7.54 -21.92
C MET A 1 -13.93 6.79 -21.33
N THR A 2 -13.85 6.72 -20.01
CA THR A 2 -12.75 6.10 -19.26
C THR A 2 -13.03 4.60 -19.15
N LYS A 3 -12.24 3.76 -19.82
CA LYS A 3 -12.37 2.29 -19.71
C LYS A 3 -12.02 1.88 -18.27
N ARG A 4 -13.04 1.46 -17.50
CA ARG A 4 -12.89 0.81 -16.20
C ARG A 4 -12.65 -0.68 -16.40
N ASN A 5 -11.71 -1.24 -15.64
CA ASN A 5 -11.51 -2.68 -15.59
C ASN A 5 -12.52 -3.30 -14.60
N LEU A 6 -12.69 -4.63 -14.64
CA LEU A 6 -13.70 -5.42 -13.89
C LEU A 6 -13.73 -5.16 -12.36
N PHE A 7 -12.70 -4.52 -11.80
CA PHE A 7 -12.55 -4.19 -10.37
C PHE A 7 -12.70 -2.69 -10.04
N GLY A 8 -13.19 -1.85 -10.95
CA GLY A 8 -13.52 -0.45 -10.65
C GLY A 8 -12.33 0.50 -10.40
N LEU A 9 -11.08 0.02 -10.47
CA LEU A 9 -9.89 0.87 -10.41
C LEU A 9 -9.71 1.63 -11.73
N SER A 10 -9.73 2.96 -11.65
CA SER A 10 -9.42 3.85 -12.77
C SER A 10 -7.91 3.77 -13.06
N ALA A 11 -7.52 3.05 -14.11
CA ALA A 11 -6.17 3.09 -14.67
C ALA A 11 -5.96 4.35 -15.54
N ALA A 12 -6.42 5.52 -15.06
CA ALA A 12 -6.16 6.78 -15.75
C ALA A 12 -4.70 7.19 -15.52
N GLY A 13 -3.83 6.86 -16.48
CA GLY A 13 -2.44 7.32 -16.52
C GLY A 13 -1.36 6.24 -16.38
N GLN A 14 -1.72 4.96 -16.30
CA GLN A 14 -0.74 3.87 -16.27
C GLN A 14 -0.55 3.30 -17.68
N GLU A 15 0.69 3.28 -18.18
CA GLU A 15 0.98 2.62 -19.45
C GLU A 15 0.50 1.15 -19.39
N PRO A 16 -0.30 0.70 -20.37
CA PRO A 16 -0.71 -0.69 -20.42
C PRO A 16 0.54 -1.57 -20.51
N MET A 17 0.52 -2.72 -19.85
CA MET A 17 1.65 -3.65 -19.90
C MET A 17 1.89 -4.08 -21.36
N LYS A 18 2.99 -3.59 -21.94
CA LYS A 18 3.43 -3.93 -23.28
C LYS A 18 4.39 -5.10 -23.23
N LEU A 19 3.97 -6.22 -23.83
CA LEU A 19 4.79 -7.41 -24.03
C LEU A 19 5.00 -7.64 -25.52
N ASN A 20 6.11 -8.27 -25.89
CA ASN A 20 6.29 -8.83 -27.22
C ASN A 20 5.29 -10.00 -27.41
N ARG A 21 4.57 -10.02 -28.53
CA ARG A 21 3.53 -11.03 -28.80
C ARG A 21 4.08 -12.46 -28.93
N LEU A 22 5.34 -12.61 -29.35
CA LEU A 22 5.97 -13.91 -29.58
C LEU A 22 6.78 -14.38 -28.38
N THR A 23 7.64 -13.53 -27.82
CA THR A 23 8.57 -13.93 -26.75
C THR A 23 8.08 -13.65 -25.34
N LEU A 24 6.94 -12.96 -25.20
CA LEU A 24 6.41 -12.43 -23.93
C LEU A 24 7.35 -11.46 -23.19
N ALA A 25 8.53 -11.13 -23.74
CA ALA A 25 9.45 -10.17 -23.11
C ALA A 25 8.83 -8.78 -22.97
N PHE A 26 9.16 -8.06 -21.90
CA PHE A 26 8.72 -6.67 -21.75
C PHE A 26 9.24 -5.81 -22.90
N SER A 27 8.38 -4.96 -23.45
CA SER A 27 8.69 -4.13 -24.63
C SER A 27 8.45 -2.63 -24.39
N GLY A 28 8.97 -1.78 -25.29
CA GLY A 28 8.89 -0.33 -25.15
C GLY A 28 9.58 0.19 -23.88
N GLY A 29 8.92 1.11 -23.16
CA GLY A 29 9.43 1.68 -21.91
C GLY A 29 9.56 0.68 -20.74
N LEU A 30 8.96 -0.50 -20.85
CA LEU A 30 9.04 -1.56 -19.83
C LEU A 30 10.24 -2.49 -20.02
N LYS A 31 10.99 -2.38 -21.12
CA LYS A 31 12.17 -3.23 -21.40
C LYS A 31 13.19 -3.22 -20.25
N LYS A 32 13.30 -2.12 -19.52
CA LYS A 32 14.18 -1.97 -18.35
C LYS A 32 13.90 -3.00 -17.23
N TYR A 33 12.66 -3.48 -17.13
CA TYR A 33 12.26 -4.45 -16.11
C TYR A 33 12.49 -5.91 -16.52
N GLU A 34 12.94 -6.19 -17.75
CA GLU A 34 13.12 -7.57 -18.22
C GLU A 34 14.21 -8.32 -17.46
N GLN A 35 15.29 -7.64 -17.07
CA GLN A 35 16.35 -8.26 -16.28
C GLN A 35 15.87 -8.53 -14.85
N ASP A 36 15.27 -7.54 -14.20
CA ASP A 36 14.67 -7.67 -12.87
C ASP A 36 13.63 -8.79 -12.82
N PHE A 37 12.81 -8.92 -13.87
CA PHE A 37 11.84 -10.01 -13.98
C PHE A 37 12.52 -11.37 -14.09
N ARG A 38 13.56 -11.52 -14.90
CA ARG A 38 14.28 -12.81 -15.04
C ARG A 38 14.89 -13.25 -13.72
N ASP A 39 15.36 -12.29 -12.94
CA ASP A 39 15.96 -12.52 -11.65
C ASP A 39 14.91 -12.93 -10.60
N ASP A 40 13.81 -12.17 -10.50
CA ASP A 40 12.67 -12.53 -9.64
C ASP A 40 12.04 -13.88 -10.05
N TYR A 41 11.94 -14.15 -11.35
CA TYR A 41 11.41 -15.41 -11.89
C TYR A 41 12.31 -16.59 -11.51
N PHE A 42 13.63 -16.43 -11.61
CA PHE A 42 14.59 -17.46 -11.19
C PHE A 42 14.41 -17.82 -9.70
N GLU A 43 14.47 -16.82 -8.81
CA GLU A 43 14.37 -17.04 -7.37
C GLU A 43 13.03 -17.70 -6.99
N ARG A 44 11.93 -17.26 -7.60
CA ARG A 44 10.58 -17.81 -7.33
C ARG A 44 10.35 -19.18 -7.97
N SER A 45 11.09 -19.54 -9.02
CA SER A 45 10.92 -20.83 -9.70
C SER A 45 11.83 -21.92 -9.14
N LEU A 46 12.91 -21.58 -8.45
CA LEU A 46 13.94 -22.52 -8.00
C LEU A 46 13.41 -23.59 -7.03
N SER A 47 12.68 -23.19 -5.99
CA SER A 47 12.12 -24.15 -5.02
C SER A 47 11.06 -25.06 -5.65
N PRO A 48 10.03 -24.54 -6.36
CA PRO A 48 9.09 -25.38 -7.11
C PRO A 48 9.76 -26.32 -8.12
N PHE A 49 10.82 -25.86 -8.78
CA PHE A 49 11.59 -26.67 -9.73
C PHE A 49 12.29 -27.85 -9.06
N ARG A 50 12.97 -27.63 -7.92
CA ARG A 50 13.62 -28.72 -7.17
C ARG A 50 12.62 -29.77 -6.71
N PHE A 51 11.49 -29.31 -6.17
CA PHE A 51 10.38 -30.19 -5.80
C PHE A 51 9.84 -30.95 -7.01
N ALA A 52 9.69 -30.29 -8.16
CA ALA A 52 9.25 -30.92 -9.41
C ALA A 52 10.20 -32.02 -9.88
N ILE A 53 11.52 -31.86 -9.75
CA ILE A 53 12.47 -32.93 -10.10
C ILE A 53 12.30 -34.14 -9.19
N VAL A 54 12.22 -33.93 -7.87
CA VAL A 54 12.01 -35.03 -6.92
C VAL A 54 10.71 -35.77 -7.23
N LEU A 55 9.63 -35.01 -7.46
CA LEU A 55 8.34 -35.55 -7.86
C LEU A 55 8.43 -36.33 -9.17
N ALA A 56 9.12 -35.79 -10.18
CA ALA A 56 9.33 -36.45 -11.46
C ALA A 56 10.08 -37.78 -11.31
N ILE A 57 11.15 -37.83 -10.51
CA ILE A 57 11.88 -39.07 -10.21
C ILE A 57 10.93 -40.10 -9.57
N CYS A 58 10.20 -39.71 -8.52
CA CYS A 58 9.25 -40.60 -7.85
C CYS A 58 8.20 -41.16 -8.82
N PHE A 59 7.56 -40.31 -9.63
CA PHE A 59 6.59 -40.76 -10.62
C PHE A 59 7.24 -41.69 -11.64
N PHE A 60 8.40 -41.29 -12.19
CA PHE A 60 9.09 -42.05 -13.23
C PHE A 60 9.54 -43.43 -12.75
N ASP A 61 9.93 -43.56 -11.49
CA ASP A 61 10.35 -44.82 -10.88
C ASP A 61 9.14 -45.70 -10.51
N VAL A 62 8.00 -45.13 -10.10
CA VAL A 62 6.75 -45.89 -9.87
C VAL A 62 6.28 -46.57 -11.16
N PHE A 63 6.40 -45.89 -12.31
CA PHE A 63 6.08 -46.50 -13.61
C PHE A 63 6.97 -47.70 -13.94
N ALA A 64 8.16 -47.83 -13.35
CA ALA A 64 9.01 -49.01 -13.56
C ALA A 64 8.35 -50.31 -13.05
N LEU A 65 7.48 -50.22 -12.03
CA LEU A 65 6.67 -51.35 -11.54
C LEU A 65 5.60 -51.75 -12.56
N LEU A 66 4.96 -50.76 -13.20
CA LEU A 66 3.98 -50.99 -14.25
C LEU A 66 4.63 -51.64 -15.47
N ASP A 67 5.83 -51.20 -15.84
CA ASP A 67 6.60 -51.77 -16.96
C ASP A 67 6.91 -53.26 -16.73
N ALA A 68 7.28 -53.63 -15.50
CA ALA A 68 7.56 -55.01 -15.14
C ALA A 68 6.32 -55.91 -15.21
N TRP A 69 5.12 -55.35 -14.99
CA TRP A 69 3.85 -56.06 -15.14
C TRP A 69 3.44 -56.14 -16.62
N LEU A 70 3.35 -55.02 -17.32
CA LEU A 70 2.82 -54.95 -18.68
C LEU A 70 3.76 -55.59 -19.71
N LEU A 71 5.07 -55.44 -19.53
CA LEU A 71 6.09 -55.81 -20.51
C LEU A 71 7.23 -56.59 -19.84
N PRO A 72 6.97 -57.78 -19.27
CA PRO A 72 7.94 -58.53 -18.49
C PRO A 72 9.20 -58.90 -19.30
N GLN A 73 9.08 -59.07 -20.61
CA GLN A 73 10.21 -59.35 -21.52
C GLN A 73 11.15 -58.16 -21.75
N LEU A 74 10.68 -56.92 -21.60
CA LEU A 74 11.46 -55.69 -21.81
C LEU A 74 11.88 -55.01 -20.51
N LYS A 75 11.44 -55.54 -19.35
CA LYS A 75 11.58 -54.89 -18.05
C LYS A 75 13.01 -54.43 -17.75
N TYR A 76 14.02 -55.27 -18.02
CA TYR A 76 15.41 -54.94 -17.71
C TYR A 76 15.94 -53.81 -18.58
N MET A 77 15.56 -53.81 -19.87
CA MET A 77 15.96 -52.74 -20.78
C MET A 77 15.32 -51.41 -20.38
N PHE A 78 14.04 -51.42 -19.99
CA PHE A 78 13.35 -50.20 -19.53
C PHE A 78 13.92 -49.71 -18.21
N TRP A 79 14.23 -50.62 -17.27
CA TRP A 79 14.89 -50.27 -16.02
C TRP A 79 16.30 -49.70 -16.23
N ILE A 80 17.07 -50.18 -17.20
CA ILE A 80 18.36 -49.58 -17.56
C ILE A 80 18.17 -48.14 -18.07
N ILE A 81 17.17 -47.89 -18.93
CA ILE A 81 16.86 -46.53 -19.40
C ILE A 81 16.45 -45.63 -18.23
N ARG A 82 15.60 -46.11 -17.33
CA ARG A 82 15.12 -45.34 -16.17
C ARG A 82 16.22 -45.11 -15.13
N PHE A 83 16.66 -46.17 -14.47
CA PHE A 83 17.57 -46.11 -13.33
C PHE A 83 19.04 -45.93 -13.72
N GLY A 84 19.43 -46.33 -14.93
CA GLY A 84 20.80 -46.19 -15.42
C GLY A 84 21.10 -44.85 -16.07
N ILE A 85 20.10 -44.21 -16.70
CA ILE A 85 20.32 -42.99 -17.49
C ILE A 85 19.51 -41.82 -16.94
N ILE A 86 18.17 -41.93 -16.90
CA ILE A 86 17.30 -40.78 -16.62
C ILE A 86 17.32 -40.37 -15.15
N THR A 87 17.20 -41.30 -14.22
CA THR A 87 17.20 -40.99 -12.79
C THR A 87 18.54 -40.37 -12.35
N PRO A 88 19.73 -40.91 -12.74
CA PRO A 88 21.01 -40.26 -12.47
C PRO A 88 21.14 -38.87 -13.11
N LEU A 89 20.64 -38.69 -14.34
CA LEU A 89 20.62 -37.39 -15.01
C LEU A 89 19.79 -36.37 -14.20
N LEU A 90 18.58 -36.72 -13.81
CA LEU A 90 17.71 -35.83 -13.01
C LEU A 90 18.30 -35.52 -11.64
N LEU A 91 18.92 -36.51 -10.96
CA LEU A 91 19.64 -36.29 -9.71
C LEU A 91 20.84 -35.35 -9.88
N SER A 92 21.62 -35.51 -10.96
CA SER A 92 22.76 -34.62 -11.24
C SER A 92 22.31 -33.17 -11.44
N VAL A 93 21.17 -32.96 -12.12
CA VAL A 93 20.57 -31.64 -12.29
C VAL A 93 20.07 -31.08 -10.96
N LEU A 94 19.46 -31.92 -10.13
CA LEU A 94 19.00 -31.51 -8.80
C LEU A 94 20.18 -31.00 -7.97
N VAL A 95 21.30 -31.72 -7.95
CA VAL A 95 22.54 -31.30 -7.28
C VAL A 95 23.07 -30.01 -7.89
N TYR A 96 23.16 -29.92 -9.23
CA TYR A 96 23.63 -28.73 -9.94
C TYR A 96 22.76 -27.50 -9.65
N SER A 97 21.46 -27.68 -9.36
CA SER A 97 20.53 -26.59 -9.02
C SER A 97 20.88 -25.83 -7.74
N TYR A 98 21.74 -26.37 -6.87
CA TYR A 98 22.22 -25.69 -5.66
C TYR A 98 23.46 -24.81 -5.92
N THR A 99 24.01 -24.84 -7.13
CA THR A 99 25.17 -24.02 -7.50
C THR A 99 24.75 -22.63 -8.01
N PRO A 100 25.57 -21.58 -7.79
CA PRO A 100 25.28 -20.23 -8.29
C PRO A 100 25.33 -20.14 -9.83
N VAL A 101 26.08 -21.03 -10.49
CA VAL A 101 26.23 -21.07 -11.96
C VAL A 101 24.95 -21.54 -12.66
N PHE A 102 24.08 -22.26 -11.93
CA PHE A 102 22.81 -22.77 -12.45
C PHE A 102 21.93 -21.66 -13.02
N ARG A 103 21.93 -20.47 -12.42
CA ARG A 103 21.10 -19.32 -12.84
C ARG A 103 21.24 -18.98 -14.32
N LYS A 104 22.46 -19.00 -14.86
CA LYS A 104 22.73 -18.66 -16.26
C LYS A 104 22.19 -19.72 -17.23
N HIS A 105 22.21 -20.98 -16.82
CA HIS A 105 21.94 -22.12 -17.69
C HIS A 105 20.57 -22.78 -17.44
N MET A 106 19.82 -22.33 -16.44
CA MET A 106 18.54 -22.95 -16.06
C MET A 106 17.63 -23.15 -17.26
N GLN A 107 17.24 -22.10 -17.96
CA GLN A 107 16.24 -22.16 -19.04
C GLN A 107 16.60 -23.14 -20.19
N PRO A 108 17.80 -23.10 -20.80
CA PRO A 108 18.17 -24.11 -21.78
C PRO A 108 18.29 -25.51 -21.17
N LEU A 109 18.79 -25.65 -19.94
CA LEU A 109 18.89 -26.95 -19.28
C LEU A 109 17.51 -27.59 -19.05
N LEU A 110 16.50 -26.81 -18.64
CA LEU A 110 15.12 -27.28 -18.48
C LEU A 110 14.54 -27.83 -19.78
N SER A 111 14.79 -27.14 -20.90
CA SER A 111 14.38 -27.56 -22.25
C SER A 111 15.05 -28.88 -22.64
N VAL A 112 16.35 -29.00 -22.38
CA VAL A 112 17.13 -30.22 -22.65
C VAL A 112 16.63 -31.40 -21.81
N ILE A 113 16.35 -31.20 -20.51
CA ILE A 113 15.83 -32.27 -19.65
C ILE A 113 14.45 -32.74 -20.11
N MET A 114 13.56 -31.80 -20.44
CA MET A 114 12.25 -32.13 -20.98
C MET A 114 12.40 -32.95 -22.27
N TYR A 115 13.30 -32.55 -23.17
CA TYR A 115 13.58 -33.30 -24.40
C TYR A 115 14.15 -34.70 -24.14
N LEU A 116 15.18 -34.82 -23.29
CA LEU A 116 15.84 -36.10 -23.00
C LEU A 116 14.91 -37.12 -22.31
N THR A 117 14.07 -36.64 -21.39
CA THR A 117 13.05 -37.48 -20.75
C THR A 117 11.97 -37.92 -21.75
N GLY A 118 11.55 -37.04 -22.65
CA GLY A 118 10.68 -37.39 -23.78
C GLY A 118 11.31 -38.41 -24.72
N LEU A 119 12.58 -38.22 -25.09
CA LEU A 119 13.33 -39.12 -25.96
C LEU A 119 13.47 -40.52 -25.36
N ALA A 120 13.70 -40.62 -24.04
CA ALA A 120 13.72 -41.91 -23.35
C ALA A 120 12.39 -42.67 -23.47
N ILE A 121 11.25 -41.98 -23.35
CA ILE A 121 9.94 -42.60 -23.59
C ILE A 121 9.76 -42.98 -25.06
N ILE A 122 10.17 -42.14 -26.01
CA ILE A 122 10.14 -42.48 -27.45
C ILE A 122 10.91 -43.78 -27.71
N VAL A 123 12.12 -43.92 -27.17
CA VAL A 123 12.92 -45.15 -27.29
C VAL A 123 12.17 -46.35 -26.72
N MET A 124 11.55 -46.21 -25.54
CA MET A 124 10.73 -47.28 -24.95
C MET A 124 9.52 -47.65 -25.82
N ILE A 125 8.86 -46.67 -26.45
CA ILE A 125 7.73 -46.89 -27.37
C ILE A 125 8.17 -47.74 -28.57
N ILE A 126 9.32 -47.42 -29.18
CA ILE A 126 9.83 -48.16 -30.34
C ILE A 126 10.03 -49.64 -29.99
N PHE A 127 10.69 -49.90 -28.87
CA PHE A 127 10.94 -51.28 -28.44
C PHE A 127 9.66 -52.01 -28.01
N ALA A 128 8.73 -51.33 -27.32
CA ALA A 128 7.44 -51.89 -26.95
C ALA A 128 6.61 -52.26 -28.18
N ALA A 129 6.58 -51.39 -29.19
CA ALA A 129 5.88 -51.65 -30.45
C ALA A 129 6.52 -52.82 -31.22
N ARG A 130 7.84 -52.85 -31.33
CA ARG A 130 8.56 -53.84 -32.15
C ARG A 130 8.60 -55.24 -31.54
N ILE A 131 8.77 -55.35 -30.21
CA ILE A 131 9.01 -56.64 -29.54
C ILE A 131 7.75 -57.18 -28.87
N ALA A 132 6.82 -56.31 -28.47
CA ALA A 132 5.63 -56.69 -27.71
C ALA A 132 4.31 -56.30 -28.38
N GLU A 133 4.36 -55.77 -29.62
CA GLU A 133 3.19 -55.28 -30.38
C GLU A 133 2.31 -54.31 -29.56
N ASN A 134 2.92 -53.59 -28.61
CA ASN A 134 2.20 -52.71 -27.69
C ASN A 134 2.34 -51.25 -28.11
N TYR A 135 1.27 -50.71 -28.67
CA TYR A 135 1.19 -49.33 -29.17
C TYR A 135 0.61 -48.34 -28.15
N THR A 136 0.24 -48.78 -26.94
CA THR A 136 -0.42 -47.93 -25.93
C THR A 136 0.55 -47.09 -25.10
N TYR A 137 1.85 -47.38 -25.21
CA TYR A 137 2.90 -46.75 -24.41
C TYR A 137 3.12 -45.25 -24.73
N TYR A 138 2.52 -44.73 -25.80
CA TYR A 138 2.55 -43.30 -26.15
C TYR A 138 1.93 -42.39 -25.07
N ALA A 139 1.02 -42.93 -24.25
CA ALA A 139 0.41 -42.19 -23.14
C ALA A 139 1.46 -41.64 -22.15
N GLY A 140 2.63 -42.28 -22.04
CA GLY A 140 3.75 -41.78 -21.24
C GLY A 140 4.26 -40.42 -21.72
N LEU A 141 4.19 -40.11 -23.01
CA LEU A 141 4.62 -38.82 -23.55
C LEU A 141 3.68 -37.67 -23.16
N ILE A 142 2.39 -37.96 -22.98
CA ILE A 142 1.42 -36.97 -22.46
C ILE A 142 1.83 -36.53 -21.05
N LEU A 143 2.29 -37.47 -20.22
CA LEU A 143 2.76 -37.18 -18.87
C LEU A 143 4.00 -36.27 -18.88
N ILE A 144 4.91 -36.46 -19.84
CA ILE A 144 6.08 -35.58 -20.03
C ILE A 144 5.64 -34.15 -20.37
N PHE A 145 4.62 -33.97 -21.20
CA PHE A 145 4.09 -32.64 -21.48
C PHE A 145 3.43 -32.01 -20.25
N ILE A 146 2.62 -32.77 -19.51
CA ILE A 146 2.01 -32.27 -18.27
C ILE A 146 3.09 -31.82 -17.28
N PHE A 147 4.09 -32.66 -17.02
CA PHE A 147 5.20 -32.30 -16.12
C PHE A 147 6.04 -31.14 -16.66
N GLY A 148 6.42 -31.20 -17.93
CA GLY A 148 7.30 -30.23 -18.57
C GLY A 148 6.71 -28.83 -18.68
N TYR A 149 5.44 -28.72 -19.06
CA TYR A 149 4.77 -27.43 -19.22
C TYR A 149 4.25 -26.84 -17.90
N THR A 150 3.94 -27.67 -16.89
CA THR A 150 3.38 -27.19 -15.62
C THR A 150 4.42 -27.03 -14.52
N PHE A 151 5.25 -28.05 -14.26
CA PHE A 151 6.08 -28.10 -13.06
C PHE A 151 7.53 -27.65 -13.30
N ILE A 152 8.10 -27.94 -14.47
CA ILE A 152 9.50 -27.60 -14.79
C ILE A 152 9.72 -26.08 -14.88
N LYS A 153 8.66 -25.29 -15.14
CA LYS A 153 8.69 -23.81 -15.23
C LYS A 153 9.72 -23.26 -16.23
N ALA A 154 9.88 -23.94 -17.36
CA ALA A 154 10.58 -23.36 -18.50
C ALA A 154 9.74 -22.21 -19.10
N ARG A 155 10.40 -21.14 -19.55
CA ARG A 155 9.75 -20.07 -20.31
C ARG A 155 9.13 -20.62 -21.59
N PHE A 156 8.06 -19.98 -22.04
CA PHE A 156 7.21 -20.40 -23.14
C PHE A 156 8.01 -20.81 -24.38
N ILE A 157 8.99 -20.01 -24.79
CA ILE A 157 9.81 -20.31 -25.98
C ILE A 157 10.64 -21.59 -25.79
N TYR A 158 11.29 -21.76 -24.63
CA TYR A 158 12.11 -22.94 -24.34
C TYR A 158 11.28 -24.22 -24.23
N ALA A 159 10.09 -24.12 -23.61
CA ALA A 159 9.17 -25.23 -23.48
C ALA A 159 8.54 -25.61 -24.84
N THR A 160 8.20 -24.61 -25.66
CA THR A 160 7.66 -24.81 -27.02
C THR A 160 8.67 -25.50 -27.93
N VAL A 161 9.93 -25.04 -27.91
CA VAL A 161 11.00 -25.68 -28.69
C VAL A 161 11.19 -27.13 -28.26
N ALA A 162 11.29 -27.40 -26.95
CA ALA A 162 11.40 -28.77 -26.44
C ALA A 162 10.22 -29.66 -26.87
N GLY A 163 8.98 -29.17 -26.73
CA GLY A 163 7.79 -29.93 -27.09
C GLY A 163 7.74 -30.30 -28.56
N TRP A 164 7.96 -29.33 -29.46
CA TRP A 164 8.02 -29.62 -30.89
C TRP A 164 9.19 -30.50 -31.29
N SER A 165 10.34 -30.41 -30.60
CA SER A 165 11.45 -31.35 -30.80
C SER A 165 11.07 -32.78 -30.39
N ILE A 166 10.31 -32.98 -29.31
CA ILE A 166 9.79 -34.30 -28.93
C ILE A 166 8.79 -34.80 -29.98
N VAL A 167 7.84 -33.95 -30.41
CA VAL A 167 6.87 -34.31 -31.47
C VAL A 167 7.58 -34.75 -32.74
N ALA A 168 8.54 -33.97 -33.24
CA ALA A 168 9.31 -34.32 -34.42
C ALA A 168 10.06 -35.64 -34.25
N SER A 169 10.68 -35.86 -33.09
CA SER A 169 11.41 -37.11 -32.81
C SER A 169 10.50 -38.33 -32.76
N TYR A 170 9.29 -38.17 -32.22
CA TYR A 170 8.27 -39.24 -32.18
C TYR A 170 7.76 -39.59 -33.58
N GLU A 171 7.42 -38.58 -34.40
CA GLU A 171 6.91 -38.81 -35.77
C GLU A 171 7.96 -39.52 -36.64
N ILE A 172 9.23 -39.09 -36.54
CA ILE A 172 10.35 -39.75 -37.21
C ILE A 172 10.45 -41.21 -36.75
N ALA A 173 10.42 -41.46 -35.43
CA ALA A 173 10.49 -42.81 -34.88
C ALA A 173 9.31 -43.69 -35.30
N ALA A 174 8.09 -43.14 -35.31
CA ALA A 174 6.88 -43.89 -35.65
C ALA A 174 6.84 -44.29 -37.12
N PHE A 175 7.32 -43.43 -38.03
CA PHE A 175 7.35 -43.71 -39.47
C PHE A 175 8.45 -44.69 -39.87
N TRP A 176 9.63 -44.62 -39.24
CA TRP A 176 10.80 -45.39 -39.66
C TRP A 176 10.90 -46.80 -39.05
N MET A 177 10.25 -47.08 -37.90
CA MET A 177 10.66 -48.24 -37.08
C MET A 177 9.56 -49.21 -36.63
N SER A 178 8.26 -48.89 -36.76
CA SER A 178 7.23 -49.62 -36.00
C SER A 178 6.10 -50.29 -36.80
N ASP A 179 6.10 -50.26 -38.14
CA ASP A 179 5.02 -50.81 -39.00
C ASP A 179 3.61 -50.51 -38.44
N THR A 180 3.45 -49.34 -37.82
CA THR A 180 2.28 -49.04 -36.99
C THR A 180 1.06 -48.89 -37.89
N PRO A 181 -0.07 -49.57 -37.60
CA PRO A 181 -1.29 -49.39 -38.38
C PRO A 181 -1.69 -47.91 -38.45
N LEU A 182 -2.05 -47.43 -39.64
CA LEU A 182 -2.35 -46.02 -39.90
C LEU A 182 -3.41 -45.46 -38.93
N GLN A 183 -4.42 -46.27 -38.58
CA GLN A 183 -5.48 -45.86 -37.65
C GLN A 183 -4.93 -45.58 -36.24
N ILE A 184 -4.02 -46.42 -35.74
CA ILE A 184 -3.38 -46.24 -34.43
C ILE A 184 -2.45 -45.03 -34.47
N LEU A 185 -1.67 -44.88 -35.54
CA LEU A 185 -0.77 -43.74 -35.71
C LEU A 185 -1.53 -42.42 -35.70
N VAL A 186 -2.61 -42.31 -36.48
CA VAL A 186 -3.47 -41.12 -36.52
C VAL A 186 -4.08 -40.82 -35.15
N ASN A 187 -4.60 -41.84 -34.46
CA ASN A 187 -5.15 -41.68 -33.12
C ASN A 187 -4.11 -41.16 -32.12
N ASN A 188 -2.93 -41.79 -32.06
CA ASN A 188 -1.87 -41.42 -31.13
C ASN A 188 -1.36 -40.00 -31.41
N ASN A 189 -1.15 -39.66 -32.68
CA ASN A 189 -0.73 -38.32 -33.10
C ASN A 189 -1.76 -37.25 -32.75
N TYR A 190 -3.05 -37.54 -32.94
CA TYR A 190 -4.10 -36.61 -32.57
C TYR A 190 -4.04 -36.23 -31.09
N PHE A 191 -3.96 -37.21 -30.18
CA PHE A 191 -3.86 -36.92 -28.75
C PHE A 191 -2.54 -36.28 -28.37
N PHE A 192 -1.44 -36.75 -28.96
CA PHE A 192 -0.10 -36.32 -28.60
C PHE A 192 0.18 -34.87 -29.02
N ILE A 193 -0.13 -34.50 -30.27
CA ILE A 193 -0.01 -33.12 -30.76
C ILE A 193 -0.96 -32.20 -29.98
N SER A 194 -2.19 -32.66 -29.71
CA SER A 194 -3.15 -31.89 -28.91
C SER A 194 -2.62 -31.60 -27.51
N ALA A 195 -2.02 -32.60 -26.84
CA ALA A 195 -1.39 -32.42 -25.53
C ALA A 195 -0.22 -31.42 -25.59
N ASN A 196 0.59 -31.43 -26.65
CA ASN A 196 1.66 -30.44 -26.86
C ASN A 196 1.08 -29.02 -26.96
N VAL A 197 0.07 -28.82 -27.81
CA VAL A 197 -0.57 -27.51 -28.02
C VAL A 197 -1.21 -26.99 -26.73
N VAL A 198 -1.94 -27.84 -26.00
CA VAL A 198 -2.51 -27.47 -24.69
C VAL A 198 -1.40 -27.11 -23.70
N GLY A 199 -0.32 -27.90 -23.66
CA GLY A 199 0.86 -27.60 -22.85
C GLY A 199 1.50 -26.25 -23.17
N MET A 200 1.62 -25.92 -24.47
CA MET A 200 2.08 -24.59 -24.91
C MET A 200 1.20 -23.47 -24.40
N PHE A 201 -0.14 -23.61 -24.45
CA PHE A 201 -1.06 -22.63 -23.86
C PHE A 201 -0.86 -22.50 -22.35
N ILE A 202 -0.72 -23.61 -21.62
CA ILE A 202 -0.45 -23.61 -20.18
C ILE A 202 0.82 -22.81 -19.88
N SER A 203 1.92 -23.10 -20.58
CA SER A 203 3.20 -22.40 -20.37
C SER A 203 3.12 -20.92 -20.73
N TYR A 204 2.43 -20.58 -21.82
CA TYR A 204 2.16 -19.19 -22.21
C TYR A 204 1.41 -18.43 -21.10
N PHE A 205 0.29 -18.97 -20.62
CA PHE A 205 -0.52 -18.33 -19.59
C PHE A 205 0.22 -18.23 -18.25
N MET A 206 0.98 -19.26 -17.88
CA MET A 206 1.80 -19.26 -16.66
C MET A 206 2.89 -18.19 -16.72
N GLU A 207 3.64 -18.07 -17.83
CA GLU A 207 4.64 -17.01 -17.99
C GLU A 207 3.97 -15.63 -18.03
N HIS A 208 2.86 -15.49 -18.75
CA HIS A 208 2.12 -14.24 -18.82
C HIS A 208 1.60 -13.80 -17.43
N SER A 209 1.06 -14.73 -16.64
CA SER A 209 0.63 -14.45 -15.26
C SER A 209 1.82 -14.05 -14.39
N ALA A 210 2.94 -14.76 -14.49
CA ALA A 210 4.14 -14.42 -13.72
C ALA A 210 4.66 -13.01 -14.05
N ARG A 211 4.65 -12.62 -15.33
CA ARG A 211 5.01 -11.26 -15.78
C ARG A 211 4.02 -10.21 -15.26
N ARG A 212 2.72 -10.55 -15.26
CA ARG A 212 1.68 -9.68 -14.70
C ARG A 212 1.84 -9.47 -13.22
N ASP A 213 2.07 -10.53 -12.47
CA ASP A 213 2.22 -10.46 -11.03
C ASP A 213 3.48 -9.68 -10.66
N PHE A 214 4.58 -9.85 -11.39
CA PHE A 214 5.79 -9.04 -11.23
C PHE A 214 5.51 -7.54 -11.47
N TYR A 215 4.86 -7.21 -12.59
CA TYR A 215 4.56 -5.81 -12.92
C TYR A 215 3.62 -5.17 -11.90
N MET A 216 2.59 -5.89 -11.44
CA MET A 216 1.66 -5.41 -10.42
C MET A 216 2.36 -5.18 -9.07
N ARG A 217 3.31 -6.05 -8.68
CA ARG A 217 4.13 -5.82 -7.47
C ARG A 217 4.95 -4.54 -7.58
N LYS A 218 5.62 -4.31 -8.71
CA LYS A 218 6.41 -3.08 -8.93
C LYS A 218 5.53 -1.83 -8.93
N LEU A 219 4.32 -1.92 -9.46
CA LEU A 219 3.36 -0.82 -9.42
C LEU A 219 2.88 -0.54 -7.99
N LEU A 220 2.57 -1.59 -7.23
CA LEU A 220 2.14 -1.47 -5.84
C LEU A 220 3.23 -0.84 -4.97
N GLU A 221 4.48 -1.26 -5.13
CA GLU A 221 5.66 -0.68 -4.46
C GLU A 221 5.76 0.83 -4.73
N LYS A 222 5.63 1.24 -5.99
CA LYS A 222 5.65 2.66 -6.39
C LYS A 222 4.49 3.47 -5.79
N GLU A 223 3.28 2.91 -5.74
CA GLU A 223 2.14 3.60 -5.13
C GLU A 223 2.26 3.68 -3.60
N GLN A 224 2.78 2.64 -2.95
CA GLN A 224 3.08 2.67 -1.52
C GLN A 224 4.10 3.75 -1.17
N ASP A 225 5.16 3.90 -1.97
CA ASP A 225 6.16 4.95 -1.76
C ASP A 225 5.55 6.36 -1.90
N LYS A 226 4.67 6.58 -2.89
CA LYS A 226 3.94 7.85 -3.05
C LYS A 226 3.03 8.14 -1.85
N VAL A 227 2.26 7.15 -1.41
CA VAL A 227 1.37 7.28 -0.24
C VAL A 227 2.18 7.60 1.00
N LYS A 228 3.30 6.90 1.21
CA LYS A 228 4.21 7.16 2.34
C LYS A 228 4.79 8.57 2.29
N ALA A 229 5.24 9.03 1.12
CA ALA A 229 5.74 10.38 0.94
C ALA A 229 4.65 11.44 1.21
N ALA A 230 3.43 11.23 0.72
CA ALA A 230 2.30 12.13 0.96
C ALA A 230 1.89 12.18 2.44
N ASN A 231 1.84 11.03 3.12
CA ASN A 231 1.55 10.94 4.55
C ASN A 231 2.61 11.67 5.38
N ASN A 232 3.90 11.45 5.12
CA ASN A 232 4.98 12.15 5.81
C ASN A 232 4.92 13.67 5.60
N ALA A 233 4.58 14.12 4.38
CA ALA A 233 4.41 15.54 4.09
C ALA A 233 3.19 16.13 4.81
N LEU A 234 2.09 15.40 4.89
CA LEU A 234 0.89 15.80 5.62
C LEU A 234 1.16 15.90 7.12
N GLU A 235 1.85 14.92 7.70
CA GLU A 235 2.21 14.92 9.12
C GLU A 235 3.06 16.14 9.50
N LYS A 236 4.05 16.49 8.67
CA LYS A 236 4.85 17.72 8.86
C LYS A 236 3.96 18.98 8.86
N ARG A 237 3.05 19.10 7.88
CA ARG A 237 2.12 20.25 7.82
C ARG A 237 1.20 20.30 9.02
N VAL A 238 0.70 19.16 9.49
CA VAL A 238 -0.14 19.09 10.69
C VAL A 238 0.65 19.56 11.91
N GLN A 239 1.88 19.07 12.11
CA GLN A 239 2.74 19.51 13.22
C GLN A 239 3.04 21.01 13.17
N GLU A 240 3.36 21.56 11.99
CA GLU A 240 3.59 23.00 11.80
C GLU A 240 2.34 23.81 12.15
N ARG A 241 1.16 23.40 11.65
CA ARG A 241 -0.11 24.07 11.94
C ARG A 241 -0.49 23.98 13.41
N THR A 242 -0.29 22.84 14.05
CA THR A 242 -0.53 22.67 15.48
C THR A 242 0.38 23.58 16.31
N ARG A 243 1.67 23.71 15.94
CA ARG A 243 2.59 24.66 16.60
C ARG A 243 2.16 26.12 16.41
N GLN A 244 1.83 26.52 15.18
CA GLN A 244 1.31 27.85 14.88
C GLN A 244 0.04 28.17 15.70
N LEU A 245 -0.92 27.24 15.70
CA LEU A 245 -2.18 27.41 16.42
C LEU A 245 -1.97 27.47 17.94
N THR A 246 -1.04 26.66 18.47
CA THR A 246 -0.69 26.68 19.89
C THR A 246 -0.05 28.02 20.29
N SER A 247 0.85 28.56 19.46
CA SER A 247 1.43 29.89 19.67
C SER A 247 0.37 30.98 19.63
N ALA A 248 -0.44 31.01 18.57
CA ALA A 248 -1.51 31.99 18.41
C ALA A 248 -2.53 31.93 19.57
N ASN A 249 -2.90 30.73 20.03
CA ASN A 249 -3.76 30.56 21.19
C ASN A 249 -3.11 31.09 22.48
N LYS A 250 -1.79 30.91 22.66
CA LYS A 250 -1.07 31.46 23.82
C LYS A 250 -1.05 32.99 23.80
N ASP A 251 -0.80 33.58 22.64
CA ASP A 251 -0.75 35.03 22.48
C ASP A 251 -2.14 35.66 22.66
N LEU A 252 -3.18 35.04 22.09
CA LEU A 252 -4.57 35.46 22.30
C LEU A 252 -4.97 35.40 23.78
N LYS A 253 -4.57 34.34 24.51
CA LYS A 253 -4.84 34.26 25.95
C LYS A 253 -4.22 35.41 26.73
N LYS A 254 -2.97 35.78 26.42
CA LYS A 254 -2.30 36.93 27.05
C LYS A 254 -3.02 38.24 26.73
N GLU A 255 -3.43 38.44 25.47
CA GLU A 255 -4.13 39.65 25.08
C GLU A 255 -5.51 39.76 25.77
N ILE A 256 -6.23 38.65 25.92
CA ILE A 256 -7.47 38.60 26.69
C ILE A 256 -7.23 38.98 28.16
N GLU A 257 -6.16 38.49 28.77
CA GLU A 257 -5.80 38.80 30.15
C GLU A 257 -5.48 40.30 30.34
N ILE A 258 -4.69 40.88 29.44
CA ILE A 258 -4.39 42.32 29.42
C ILE A 258 -5.66 43.14 29.25
N ARG A 259 -6.51 42.80 28.28
CA ARG A 259 -7.78 43.49 28.04
C ARG A 259 -8.68 43.43 29.28
N LYS A 260 -8.74 42.29 29.96
CA LYS A 260 -9.51 42.11 31.19
C LYS A 260 -9.00 43.01 32.31
N HIS A 261 -7.68 43.11 32.50
CA HIS A 261 -7.08 44.01 33.49
C HIS A 261 -7.41 45.47 33.22
N HIS A 262 -7.21 45.94 31.97
CA HIS A 262 -7.56 47.32 31.59
C HIS A 262 -9.05 47.61 31.79
N GLN A 263 -9.93 46.65 31.52
CA GLN A 263 -11.37 46.82 31.72
C GLN A 263 -11.73 46.92 33.21
N GLN A 264 -11.06 46.15 34.08
CA GLN A 264 -11.23 46.26 35.52
C GLN A 264 -10.71 47.60 36.06
N GLU A 265 -9.55 48.05 35.59
CA GLU A 265 -8.97 49.34 35.99
C GLU A 265 -9.83 50.52 35.54
N LYS A 266 -10.33 50.47 34.30
CA LYS A 266 -11.29 51.44 33.77
C LYS A 266 -12.56 51.51 34.61
N ALA A 267 -13.15 50.36 34.95
CA ALA A 267 -14.35 50.31 35.80
C ALA A 267 -14.10 50.92 37.20
N LYS A 268 -12.91 50.70 37.77
CA LYS A 268 -12.51 51.30 39.05
C LYS A 268 -12.34 52.82 38.96
N LEU A 269 -11.70 53.31 37.90
CA LEU A 269 -11.54 54.75 37.63
C LEU A 269 -12.90 55.43 37.40
N GLU A 270 -13.81 54.79 36.66
CA GLU A 270 -15.18 55.29 36.45
C GLU A 270 -15.94 55.40 37.77
N GLN A 271 -15.81 54.42 38.68
CA GLN A 271 -16.38 54.51 40.02
C GLN A 271 -15.78 55.66 40.84
N GLN A 272 -14.47 55.87 40.77
CA GLN A 272 -13.80 56.97 41.48
C GLN A 272 -14.24 58.34 40.93
N LEU A 273 -14.34 58.50 39.62
CA LEU A 273 -14.85 59.71 38.98
C LEU A 273 -16.29 60.00 39.41
N LEU A 274 -17.15 58.98 39.42
CA LEU A 274 -18.53 59.12 39.89
C LEU A 274 -18.58 59.58 41.35
N GLN A 275 -17.71 59.07 42.21
CA GLN A 275 -17.62 59.48 43.62
C GLN A 275 -17.13 60.93 43.78
N LEU A 276 -16.14 61.34 42.99
CA LEU A 276 -15.63 62.72 42.99
C LEU A 276 -16.70 63.71 42.49
N GLN A 277 -17.40 63.39 41.40
CA GLN A 277 -18.52 64.22 40.91
C GLN A 277 -19.64 64.36 41.94
N LYS A 278 -19.94 63.29 42.69
CA LYS A 278 -20.88 63.38 43.83
C LYS A 278 -20.38 64.32 44.91
N MET A 279 -19.10 64.22 45.32
CA MET A 279 -18.53 65.13 46.33
C MET A 279 -18.50 66.57 45.86
N GLU A 280 -18.15 66.84 44.60
CA GLU A 280 -18.17 68.17 44.00
C GLU A 280 -19.59 68.75 44.00
N THR A 281 -20.59 67.96 43.59
CA THR A 281 -22.00 68.41 43.61
C THR A 281 -22.46 68.72 45.03
N ILE A 282 -22.11 67.88 46.01
CA ILE A 282 -22.40 68.12 47.43
C ILE A 282 -21.70 69.39 47.92
N GLY A 283 -20.42 69.60 47.56
CA GLY A 283 -19.65 70.77 47.94
C GLY A 283 -20.21 72.07 47.37
N THR A 284 -20.57 72.08 46.08
CA THR A 284 -21.20 73.22 45.41
C THR A 284 -22.57 73.51 46.01
N LEU A 285 -23.37 72.47 46.30
CA LEU A 285 -24.66 72.63 46.96
C LEU A 285 -24.49 73.18 48.39
N ALA A 286 -23.52 72.66 49.16
CA ALA A 286 -23.22 73.15 50.50
C ALA A 286 -22.72 74.60 50.49
N GLY A 287 -21.90 74.99 49.51
CA GLY A 287 -21.47 76.37 49.31
C GLY A 287 -22.62 77.30 48.93
N GLY A 288 -23.51 76.86 48.04
CA GLY A 288 -24.74 77.58 47.71
C GLY A 288 -25.68 77.73 48.91
N ILE A 289 -25.89 76.66 49.68
CA ILE A 289 -26.68 76.67 50.91
C ILE A 289 -26.04 77.61 51.93
N ALA A 290 -24.73 77.54 52.15
CA ALA A 290 -24.02 78.43 53.08
C ALA A 290 -24.12 79.90 52.66
N HIS A 291 -23.99 80.18 51.36
CA HIS A 291 -24.20 81.50 50.80
C HIS A 291 -25.64 81.99 51.06
N ASP A 292 -26.66 81.16 50.79
CA ASP A 292 -28.06 81.52 51.01
C ASP A 292 -28.40 81.70 52.50
N PHE A 293 -27.80 80.90 53.40
CA PHE A 293 -27.88 81.11 54.84
C PHE A 293 -27.29 82.46 55.25
N ASN A 294 -26.09 82.79 54.76
CA ASN A 294 -25.45 84.07 55.04
C ASN A 294 -26.27 85.26 54.50
N ASN A 295 -26.94 85.09 53.36
CA ASN A 295 -27.82 86.12 52.79
C ASN A 295 -29.02 86.44 53.69
N ILE A 296 -29.52 85.46 54.45
CA ILE A 296 -30.63 85.66 55.39
C ILE A 296 -30.12 86.10 56.76
N LEU A 297 -28.99 85.57 57.22
CA LEU A 297 -28.38 85.91 58.51
C LEU A 297 -27.85 87.34 58.55
N THR A 298 -27.24 87.83 57.47
CA THR A 298 -26.62 89.18 57.47
C THR A 298 -27.64 90.30 57.73
N PRO A 299 -28.81 90.34 57.07
CA PRO A 299 -29.83 91.33 57.41
C PRO A 299 -30.42 91.12 58.80
N ILE A 300 -30.63 89.88 59.26
CA ILE A 300 -31.12 89.58 60.62
C ILE A 300 -30.15 90.17 61.65
N LEU A 301 -28.85 89.89 61.51
CA LEU A 301 -27.79 90.43 62.37
C LEU A 301 -27.80 91.96 62.34
N GLY A 302 -27.81 92.57 61.15
CA GLY A 302 -27.86 94.03 61.02
C GLY A 302 -29.10 94.67 61.66
N TYR A 303 -30.29 94.08 61.50
CA TYR A 303 -31.50 94.56 62.17
C TYR A 303 -31.45 94.36 63.68
N THR A 304 -30.88 93.26 64.16
CA THR A 304 -30.74 93.01 65.60
C THR A 304 -29.72 93.95 66.24
N GLU A 305 -28.61 94.27 65.57
CA GLU A 305 -27.62 95.26 66.03
C GLU A 305 -28.24 96.66 66.11
N MET A 306 -28.91 97.11 65.05
CA MET A 306 -29.61 98.41 65.06
C MET A 306 -30.69 98.49 66.14
N ALA A 307 -31.47 97.43 66.34
CA ALA A 307 -32.47 97.39 67.39
C ALA A 307 -31.85 97.43 68.81
N LEU A 308 -30.68 96.82 69.03
CA LEU A 308 -29.96 96.89 70.30
C LEU A 308 -29.38 98.28 70.59
N GLU A 309 -29.01 99.04 69.56
CA GLU A 309 -28.55 100.43 69.70
C GLU A 309 -29.68 101.40 70.13
N GLU A 310 -30.92 101.15 69.71
CA GLU A 310 -32.09 102.00 70.03
C GLU A 310 -32.80 101.63 71.35
N LEU A 311 -32.60 100.42 71.88
CA LEU A 311 -33.26 99.94 73.10
C LEU A 311 -32.55 100.44 74.39
N SER A 312 -33.31 100.95 75.36
CA SER A 312 -32.79 101.30 76.68
C SER A 312 -32.36 100.06 77.49
N GLU A 313 -31.41 100.21 78.42
CA GLU A 313 -30.85 99.08 79.20
C GLU A 313 -31.88 98.32 80.06
N GLU A 314 -33.05 98.91 80.33
CA GLU A 314 -34.13 98.32 81.15
C GLU A 314 -35.22 97.62 80.32
N SER A 315 -35.08 97.58 78.99
CA SER A 315 -36.08 96.97 78.10
C SER A 315 -36.06 95.44 78.14
N VAL A 316 -37.21 94.84 78.42
CA VAL A 316 -37.40 93.37 78.45
C VAL A 316 -37.07 92.72 77.09
N LEU A 317 -37.27 93.44 75.98
CA LEU A 317 -36.99 92.95 74.63
C LEU A 317 -35.50 92.90 74.28
N ARG A 318 -34.64 93.60 75.04
CA ARG A 318 -33.20 93.63 74.80
C ARG A 318 -32.57 92.24 74.95
N TYR A 319 -33.01 91.48 75.97
CA TYR A 319 -32.56 90.10 76.19
C TYR A 319 -32.87 89.18 75.00
N ASP A 320 -34.08 89.26 74.44
CA ASP A 320 -34.49 88.42 73.32
C ASP A 320 -33.69 88.74 72.05
N ILE A 321 -33.42 90.02 71.77
CA ILE A 321 -32.60 90.44 70.61
C ILE A 321 -31.13 90.05 70.79
N GLU A 322 -30.58 90.13 71.99
CA GLU A 322 -29.22 89.63 72.29
C GLU A 322 -29.10 88.11 72.08
N GLN A 323 -30.13 87.33 72.40
CA GLN A 323 -30.15 85.89 72.12
C GLN A 323 -30.21 85.60 70.62
N ILE A 324 -31.01 86.34 69.84
CA ILE A 324 -31.07 86.19 68.38
C ILE A 324 -29.71 86.51 67.75
N ASN A 325 -29.07 87.60 68.16
CA ASN A 325 -27.74 87.99 67.67
C ASN A 325 -26.67 86.94 68.03
N SER A 326 -26.66 86.48 69.28
CA SER A 326 -25.72 85.45 69.76
C SER A 326 -25.88 84.10 69.05
N ALA A 327 -27.11 83.72 68.69
CA ALA A 327 -27.40 82.49 67.98
C ALA A 327 -27.00 82.55 66.50
N ALA A 328 -27.10 83.73 65.87
CA ALA A 328 -26.80 83.93 64.46
C ALA A 328 -25.28 84.07 64.15
N VAL A 329 -24.45 84.40 65.15
CA VAL A 329 -22.98 84.52 65.03
C VAL A 329 -22.25 83.18 65.25
N ARG A 330 -22.92 82.18 65.83
CA ARG A 330 -22.38 80.84 66.11
C ARG A 330 -22.42 79.94 64.88
#